data_AF-A0A7Y9X0F0-F1
#
_entry.id   AF-A0A7Y9X0F0-F1
#
_cell.length_a   1.000
_cell.length_b   1.000
_cell.length_c   1.000
_cell.angle_alpha   90.00
_cell.angle_beta   90.00
_cell.angle_gamma   90.00
#
_symmetry.space_group_name_H-M   'P 1'
#
loop_
_entity.id
_entity.type
_entity.pdbx_description
1 polymer ?
#
loop_
_entity_poly.entity_id
_entity_poly.type
_entity_poly.pdbx_seq_one_letter_code
_entity_poly.pdbx_strand_id
1 'polypeptide(L)'
;MHPTGSPADRLAAVGNQMIEIHLWLSAELARLRAGLDTPSRDLRAHCLTFCAALGRHHTGEDAGAFRLLAEQVPELRPVIANLITDHEVVAGILERVEALLGGDTAVPLAQVRGELDGLAALLESHFRYEEKRLVSALNALTGRPGTAEELLGLTVPPQVTD
;
A
#
# COMPACT_ATOMS: atom_id res chain seq x y z
N MET A 1 12.44 16.35 34.47
CA MET A 1 12.29 14.89 34.53
C MET A 1 11.28 14.52 33.45
N HIS A 2 11.75 13.99 32.31
CA HIS A 2 10.89 13.63 31.18
C HIS A 2 9.93 12.50 31.58
N PRO A 3 8.65 12.53 31.17
CA PRO A 3 7.80 11.36 31.25
C PRO A 3 8.28 10.37 30.19
N THR A 4 8.85 9.26 30.65
CA THR A 4 9.10 8.07 29.84
C THR A 4 7.74 7.50 29.43
N GLY A 5 7.43 7.58 28.13
CA GLY A 5 6.26 6.93 27.52
C GLY A 5 6.19 5.45 27.89
N SER A 6 4.97 4.93 27.98
CA SER A 6 4.67 3.61 28.51
C SER A 6 5.18 2.50 27.57
N PRO A 7 5.37 1.26 28.04
CA PRO A 7 5.52 0.10 27.17
C PRO A 7 4.39 -0.11 26.16
N ALA A 8 3.21 0.48 26.36
CA ALA A 8 2.14 0.42 25.38
C ALA A 8 2.39 1.33 24.16
N ASP A 9 3.32 2.28 24.29
CA ASP A 9 3.88 3.07 23.19
C ASP A 9 5.08 2.37 22.51
N ARG A 10 5.46 1.17 22.98
CA ARG A 10 6.54 0.34 22.44
C ARG A 10 5.97 -0.77 21.55
N LEU A 11 6.29 -0.65 20.26
CA LEU A 11 6.25 -1.67 19.19
C LEU A 11 4.85 -2.08 18.69
N ALA A 12 4.38 -1.39 17.67
CA ALA A 12 3.65 -2.08 16.61
C ALA A 12 4.62 -3.02 15.88
N ALA A 13 4.29 -4.31 15.79
CA ALA A 13 5.06 -5.25 14.99
C ALA A 13 4.87 -4.92 13.49
N VAL A 14 5.93 -4.96 12.69
CA VAL A 14 5.92 -4.50 11.28
C VAL A 14 4.82 -5.17 10.47
N GLY A 15 4.56 -6.47 10.68
CA GLY A 15 3.49 -7.19 9.98
C GLY A 15 2.08 -6.70 10.34
N ASN A 16 1.86 -6.20 11.57
CA ASN A 16 0.57 -5.60 11.93
C ASN A 16 0.38 -4.26 11.22
N GLN A 17 1.44 -3.46 11.09
CA GLN A 17 1.36 -2.20 10.35
C GLN A 17 1.10 -2.41 8.86
N MET A 18 1.66 -3.47 8.27
CA MET A 18 1.35 -3.85 6.88
C MET A 18 -0.16 -4.09 6.68
N ILE A 19 -0.80 -4.85 7.58
CA ILE A 19 -2.25 -5.06 7.55
C ILE A 19 -3.01 -3.73 7.67
N GLU A 20 -2.60 -2.84 8.57
CA GLU A 20 -3.25 -1.53 8.75
C GLU A 20 -3.14 -0.66 7.48
N ILE A 21 -1.97 -0.65 6.82
CA ILE A 21 -1.76 0.06 5.55
C ILE A 21 -2.65 -0.53 4.45
N HIS A 22 -2.73 -1.86 4.32
CA HIS A 22 -3.59 -2.51 3.33
C HIS A 22 -5.08 -2.21 3.52
N LEU A 23 -5.54 -2.22 4.77
CA LEU A 23 -6.92 -1.85 5.10
C LEU A 23 -7.20 -0.39 4.74
N TRP A 24 -6.27 0.52 5.04
CA TRP A 24 -6.40 1.93 4.67
C TRP A 24 -6.41 2.13 3.14
N LEU A 25 -5.48 1.51 2.41
CA LEU A 25 -5.41 1.56 0.94
C LEU A 25 -6.70 1.00 0.30
N SER A 26 -7.21 -0.12 0.79
CA SER A 26 -8.45 -0.73 0.31
C SER A 26 -9.65 0.20 0.52
N ALA A 27 -9.74 0.83 1.70
CA ALA A 27 -10.79 1.80 1.99
C ALA A 27 -10.69 3.05 1.12
N GLU A 28 -9.47 3.51 0.84
CA GLU A 28 -9.23 4.69 0.00
C GLU A 28 -9.59 4.44 -1.46
N LEU A 29 -9.22 3.27 -1.99
CA LEU A 29 -9.62 2.85 -3.33
C LEU A 29 -11.15 2.73 -3.46
N ALA A 30 -11.83 2.21 -2.43
CA ALA A 30 -13.29 2.16 -2.40
C ALA A 30 -13.92 3.57 -2.46
N ARG A 31 -13.37 4.54 -1.70
CA ARG A 31 -13.82 5.94 -1.74
C ARG A 31 -13.61 6.58 -3.12
N LEU A 32 -12.47 6.34 -3.77
CA LEU A 32 -12.20 6.81 -5.13
C LEU A 32 -13.21 6.26 -6.13
N ARG A 33 -13.49 4.95 -6.07
CA ARG A 33 -14.44 4.29 -6.96
C ARG A 33 -15.86 4.84 -6.79
N ALA A 34 -16.29 5.10 -5.56
CA ALA A 34 -17.57 5.76 -5.27
C ALA A 34 -17.60 7.21 -5.77
N GLY A 35 -16.49 7.95 -5.61
CA GLY A 35 -16.37 9.34 -6.06
C GLY A 35 -16.51 9.52 -7.58
N LEU A 36 -16.27 8.47 -8.37
CA LEU A 36 -16.49 8.49 -9.82
C LEU A 36 -17.97 8.57 -10.22
N ASP A 37 -18.92 8.28 -9.33
CA ASP A 37 -20.36 8.40 -9.62
C ASP A 37 -20.82 9.86 -9.62
N THR A 38 -20.14 10.72 -8.85
CA THR A 38 -20.38 12.17 -8.80
C THR A 38 -19.04 12.89 -8.70
N PRO A 39 -18.30 13.01 -9.83
CA PRO A 39 -16.93 13.53 -9.82
C PRO A 39 -16.85 14.97 -9.31
N SER A 40 -16.04 15.18 -8.27
CA SER A 40 -15.67 16.50 -7.79
C SER A 40 -14.36 16.98 -8.44
N ARG A 41 -14.05 18.27 -8.29
CA ARG A 41 -12.73 18.81 -8.66
C ARG A 41 -11.59 18.12 -7.88
N ASP A 42 -11.88 17.68 -6.66
CA ASP A 42 -10.91 17.06 -5.77
C ASP A 42 -10.65 15.59 -6.10
N LEU A 43 -11.54 14.92 -6.85
CA LEU A 43 -11.38 13.52 -7.24
C LEU A 43 -10.07 13.26 -7.98
N ARG A 44 -9.66 14.18 -8.86
CA ARG A 44 -8.38 14.07 -9.57
C ARG A 44 -7.21 14.10 -8.58
N ALA A 45 -7.19 15.08 -7.69
CA ALA A 45 -6.13 15.23 -6.69
C ALA A 45 -6.10 14.02 -5.73
N HIS A 46 -7.27 13.54 -5.33
CA HIS A 46 -7.42 12.34 -4.52
C HIS A 46 -6.84 11.11 -5.23
N CYS A 47 -7.18 10.88 -6.50
CA CYS A 47 -6.71 9.74 -7.25
C CYS A 47 -5.19 9.75 -7.44
N LEU A 48 -4.61 10.92 -7.76
CA LEU A 48 -3.14 11.07 -7.87
C LEU A 48 -2.44 10.85 -6.52
N THR A 49 -3.04 11.33 -5.43
CA THR A 49 -2.48 11.13 -4.08
C THR A 49 -2.49 9.66 -3.69
N PHE A 50 -3.57 8.95 -4.01
CA PHE A 50 -3.67 7.50 -3.82
C PHE A 50 -2.67 6.73 -4.67
N CYS A 51 -2.52 7.05 -5.97
CA CYS A 51 -1.55 6.41 -6.85
C CYS A 51 -0.13 6.56 -6.30
N ALA A 52 0.22 7.79 -5.89
CA ALA A 52 1.52 8.05 -5.27
C ALA A 52 1.69 7.32 -3.93
N ALA A 53 0.65 7.19 -3.11
CA ALA A 53 0.71 6.45 -1.85
C ALA A 53 0.92 4.94 -2.09
N LEU A 54 0.08 4.30 -2.90
CA LEU A 54 0.20 2.88 -3.23
C LEU A 54 1.54 2.55 -3.88
N GLY A 55 2.01 3.40 -4.81
CA GLY A 55 3.33 3.23 -5.43
C GLY A 55 4.47 3.31 -4.41
N ARG A 56 4.39 4.24 -3.44
CA ARG A 56 5.39 4.32 -2.35
C ARG A 56 5.35 3.11 -1.42
N HIS A 57 4.16 2.58 -1.14
CA HIS A 57 3.98 1.38 -0.33
C HIS A 57 4.73 0.19 -0.95
N HIS A 58 4.37 -0.18 -2.18
CA HIS A 58 4.98 -1.33 -2.87
C HIS A 58 6.48 -1.15 -3.11
N THR A 59 6.93 0.05 -3.51
CA THR A 59 8.37 0.29 -3.69
C THR A 59 9.14 0.28 -2.36
N GLY A 60 8.49 0.68 -1.26
CA GLY A 60 9.02 0.55 0.09
C GLY A 60 9.19 -0.91 0.51
N GLU A 61 8.18 -1.74 0.25
CA GLU A 61 8.24 -3.18 0.52
C GLU A 61 9.35 -3.86 -0.29
N ASP A 62 9.42 -3.60 -1.60
CA ASP A 62 10.44 -4.17 -2.50
C ASP A 62 11.87 -3.86 -2.03
N ALA A 63 12.14 -2.60 -1.70
CA ALA A 63 13.47 -2.13 -1.33
C ALA A 63 13.82 -2.41 0.15
N GLY A 64 12.80 -2.52 1.00
CA GLY A 64 12.90 -2.66 2.45
C GLY A 64 12.55 -4.07 2.91
N ALA A 65 11.27 -4.29 3.23
CA ALA A 65 10.77 -5.52 3.85
C ALA A 65 11.14 -6.79 3.08
N PHE A 66 10.93 -6.82 1.76
CA PHE A 66 11.17 -7.99 0.92
C PHE A 66 12.65 -8.34 0.84
N ARG A 67 13.52 -7.34 0.66
CA ARG A 67 14.97 -7.55 0.69
C ARG A 67 15.41 -8.19 2.00
N LEU A 68 14.95 -7.63 3.13
CA LEU A 68 15.28 -8.14 4.45
C LEU A 68 14.77 -9.57 4.67
N LEU A 69 13.51 -9.85 4.31
CA LEU A 69 12.94 -11.19 4.44
C LEU A 69 13.65 -12.20 3.54
N ALA A 70 14.03 -11.83 2.31
CA ALA A 70 14.77 -12.70 1.42
C ALA A 70 16.19 -13.03 1.95
N GLU A 71 16.78 -12.15 2.76
CA GLU A 71 18.07 -12.37 3.43
C GLU A 71 17.92 -13.26 4.67
N GLN A 72 16.95 -12.95 5.54
CA GLN A 72 16.77 -13.60 6.85
C GLN A 72 15.99 -14.92 6.77
N VAL A 73 15.11 -15.05 5.77
CA VAL A 73 14.14 -16.15 5.62
C VAL A 73 14.16 -16.63 4.15
N PRO A 74 15.26 -17.28 3.69
CA PRO A 74 15.47 -17.64 2.28
C PRO A 74 14.35 -18.43 1.61
N GLU A 75 13.57 -19.20 2.37
CA GLU A 75 12.42 -19.96 1.92
C GLU A 75 11.26 -19.09 1.41
N LEU A 76 11.23 -17.80 1.77
CA LEU A 76 10.23 -16.84 1.28
C LEU A 76 10.57 -16.26 -0.09
N ARG A 77 11.79 -16.48 -0.63
CA ARG A 77 12.19 -15.91 -1.94
C ARG A 77 11.20 -16.20 -3.08
N PRO A 78 10.65 -17.42 -3.23
CA PRO A 78 9.64 -17.67 -4.27
C PRO A 78 8.33 -16.90 -4.05
N VAL A 79 7.95 -16.66 -2.78
CA VAL A 79 6.77 -15.86 -2.44
C VAL A 79 7.01 -14.40 -2.80
N ILE A 80 8.16 -13.87 -2.39
CA ILE A 80 8.58 -12.48 -2.66
C ILE A 80 8.67 -12.22 -4.17
N ALA A 81 9.22 -13.15 -4.96
CA ALA A 81 9.27 -13.00 -6.41
C ALA A 81 7.88 -12.87 -7.05
N ASN A 82 6.88 -13.60 -6.54
CA ASN A 82 5.50 -13.47 -7.01
C ASN A 82 4.91 -12.11 -6.61
N LEU A 83 5.15 -11.65 -5.38
CA LEU A 83 4.67 -10.35 -4.91
C LEU A 83 5.26 -9.18 -5.71
N ILE A 84 6.57 -9.23 -6.03
CA ILE A 84 7.21 -8.25 -6.92
C ILE A 84 6.55 -8.26 -8.31
N THR A 85 6.20 -9.44 -8.83
CA THR A 85 5.48 -9.53 -10.12
C THR A 85 4.11 -8.85 -10.03
N ASP A 86 3.37 -9.04 -8.93
CA ASP A 86 2.12 -8.34 -8.70
C ASP A 86 2.33 -6.82 -8.61
N HIS A 87 3.41 -6.36 -7.95
CA HIS A 87 3.76 -4.95 -7.83
C HIS A 87 4.02 -4.30 -9.20
N GLU A 88 4.70 -4.99 -10.11
CA GLU A 88 4.92 -4.52 -11.49
C GLU A 88 3.59 -4.33 -12.24
N VAL A 89 2.64 -5.26 -12.08
CA VAL A 89 1.30 -5.15 -12.69
C VAL A 89 0.53 -3.97 -12.09
N VAL A 90 0.58 -3.81 -10.76
CA VAL A 90 -0.04 -2.67 -10.06
C VAL A 90 0.56 -1.36 -10.56
N ALA A 91 1.89 -1.23 -10.62
CA ALA A 91 2.57 -0.04 -11.11
C ALA A 91 2.10 0.34 -12.52
N GLY A 92 2.00 -0.65 -13.42
CA GLY A 92 1.46 -0.41 -14.76
C GLY A 92 0.01 0.07 -14.79
N ILE A 93 -0.85 -0.36 -13.84
CA ILE A 93 -2.21 0.17 -13.71
C ILE A 93 -2.18 1.62 -13.23
N LEU A 94 -1.34 1.95 -12.23
CA LEU A 94 -1.22 3.30 -11.70
C LEU A 94 -0.76 4.29 -12.77
N GLU A 95 0.25 3.93 -13.56
CA GLU A 95 0.72 4.74 -14.69
C GLU A 95 -0.38 5.04 -15.71
N ARG A 96 -1.23 4.04 -16.03
CA ARG A 96 -2.38 4.24 -16.94
C ARG A 96 -3.41 5.17 -16.34
N VAL A 97 -3.74 5.03 -15.06
CA VAL A 97 -4.66 5.94 -14.36
C VAL A 97 -4.12 7.36 -14.37
N GLU A 98 -2.84 7.56 -14.04
CA GLU A 98 -2.19 8.88 -14.06
C GLU A 98 -2.22 9.50 -15.45
N ALA A 99 -1.95 8.72 -16.51
CA ALA A 99 -2.02 9.20 -17.90
C ALA A 99 -3.44 9.63 -18.29
N LEU A 100 -4.47 8.86 -17.91
CA LEU A 100 -5.88 9.21 -18.14
C LEU A 100 -6.28 10.50 -17.42
N LEU A 101 -5.66 10.77 -16.26
CA LEU A 101 -5.86 12.00 -15.51
C LEU A 101 -4.96 13.16 -15.99
N GLY A 102 -3.87 12.92 -16.70
CA GLY A 102 -2.89 13.94 -17.10
C GLY A 102 -3.29 14.81 -18.29
N GLY A 103 -4.34 14.44 -19.04
CA GLY A 103 -4.75 15.17 -20.25
C GLY A 103 -5.39 16.55 -20.00
N ASP A 104 -5.24 17.43 -20.99
CA ASP A 104 -5.87 18.77 -21.05
C ASP A 104 -7.38 18.73 -21.38
N THR A 105 -7.89 17.56 -21.74
CA THR A 105 -9.30 17.32 -22.06
C THR A 105 -10.10 16.84 -20.84
N ALA A 106 -11.42 16.73 -20.99
CA ALA A 106 -12.27 16.11 -19.98
C ALA A 106 -11.78 14.69 -19.62
N VAL A 107 -11.81 14.35 -18.33
CA VAL A 107 -11.36 13.04 -17.83
C VAL A 107 -12.25 11.93 -18.41
N PRO A 108 -11.67 10.87 -19.01
CA PRO A 108 -12.42 9.72 -19.51
C PRO A 108 -12.86 8.80 -18.35
N LEU A 109 -13.86 9.22 -17.59
CA LEU A 109 -14.28 8.58 -16.33
C LEU A 109 -14.58 7.07 -16.45
N ALA A 110 -15.13 6.63 -17.59
CA ALA A 110 -15.41 5.21 -17.81
C ALA A 110 -14.11 4.37 -17.88
N GLN A 111 -13.05 4.91 -18.47
CA GLN A 111 -11.74 4.25 -18.54
C GLN A 111 -11.06 4.25 -17.18
N VAL A 112 -11.09 5.39 -16.47
CA VAL A 112 -10.56 5.49 -15.08
C VAL A 112 -11.27 4.48 -14.17
N ARG A 113 -12.60 4.33 -14.31
CA ARG A 113 -13.37 3.33 -13.55
C ARG A 113 -12.89 1.92 -13.84
N GLY A 114 -12.72 1.56 -15.11
CA GLY A 114 -12.25 0.24 -15.51
C GLY A 114 -10.88 -0.10 -14.92
N GLU A 115 -9.94 0.84 -14.94
CA GLU A 115 -8.61 0.65 -14.34
C GLU A 115 -8.68 0.51 -12.81
N LEU A 116 -9.47 1.35 -12.11
CA LEU A 116 -9.61 1.25 -10.66
C LEU A 116 -10.38 -0.01 -10.21
N ASP A 117 -11.34 -0.50 -11.00
CA ASP A 117 -12.03 -1.77 -10.75
C ASP A 117 -11.06 -2.95 -10.90
N GLY A 118 -10.22 -2.95 -11.95
CA GLY A 118 -9.16 -3.93 -12.14
C GLY A 118 -8.13 -3.91 -11.02
N LEU A 119 -7.70 -2.71 -10.62
CA LEU A 119 -6.80 -2.51 -9.49
C LEU A 119 -7.38 -3.08 -8.19
N ALA A 120 -8.66 -2.79 -7.90
CA ALA A 120 -9.31 -3.27 -6.69
C ALA A 120 -9.36 -4.81 -6.62
N ALA A 121 -9.69 -5.46 -7.74
CA ALA A 121 -9.72 -6.92 -7.80
C ALA A 121 -8.33 -7.54 -7.60
N LEU A 122 -7.29 -6.94 -8.19
CA LEU A 122 -5.90 -7.38 -8.03
C LEU A 122 -5.46 -7.23 -6.57
N LEU A 123 -5.60 -6.03 -6.00
CA LEU A 123 -5.17 -5.71 -4.64
C LEU A 123 -5.87 -6.56 -3.58
N GLU A 124 -7.16 -6.90 -3.76
CA GLU A 124 -7.86 -7.79 -2.83
C GLU A 124 -7.15 -9.15 -2.72
N SER A 125 -6.79 -9.75 -3.85
CA SER A 125 -6.11 -11.05 -3.86
C SER A 125 -4.65 -10.94 -3.40
N HIS A 126 -3.98 -9.87 -3.79
CA HIS A 126 -2.58 -9.57 -3.49
C HIS A 126 -2.36 -9.36 -1.98
N PHE A 127 -3.07 -8.42 -1.36
CA PHE A 127 -2.95 -8.14 0.08
C PHE A 127 -3.22 -9.39 0.92
N ARG A 128 -4.27 -10.15 0.58
CA ARG A 128 -4.58 -11.41 1.29
C ARG A 128 -3.47 -12.44 1.16
N TYR A 129 -2.84 -12.55 -0.01
CA TYR A 129 -1.74 -13.47 -0.23
C TYR A 129 -0.52 -13.05 0.56
N GLU A 130 -0.13 -11.79 0.46
CA GLU A 130 1.00 -11.22 1.18
C GLU A 130 0.86 -11.38 2.69
N GLU A 131 -0.27 -10.92 3.25
CA GLU A 131 -0.53 -10.96 4.68
C GLU A 131 -0.41 -12.38 5.23
N LYS A 132 -1.02 -13.34 4.53
CA LYS A 132 -0.98 -14.76 4.90
C LYS A 132 0.43 -15.33 4.90
N ARG A 133 1.33 -14.83 4.06
CA ARG A 133 2.65 -15.42 3.85
C ARG A 133 3.74 -14.71 4.64
N LEU A 134 3.63 -13.40 4.84
CA LEU A 134 4.72 -12.58 5.35
C LEU A 134 4.51 -12.05 6.77
N VAL A 135 3.28 -11.85 7.25
CA VAL A 135 3.01 -11.19 8.55
C VAL A 135 3.73 -11.88 9.71
N SER A 136 3.65 -13.21 9.78
CA SER A 136 4.31 -13.96 10.86
C SER A 136 5.84 -13.80 10.82
N ALA A 137 6.44 -13.78 9.64
CA ALA A 137 7.88 -13.59 9.48
C ALA A 137 8.30 -12.15 9.84
N LEU A 138 7.53 -11.16 9.38
CA LEU A 138 7.74 -9.74 9.72
C LEU A 138 7.63 -9.49 11.22
N ASN A 139 6.63 -10.08 11.88
CA ASN A 139 6.45 -9.96 13.33
C ASN A 139 7.55 -10.66 14.13
N ALA A 140 8.24 -11.64 13.53
CA ALA A 140 9.35 -12.36 14.15
C ALA A 140 10.72 -11.71 13.93
N LEU A 141 10.81 -10.63 13.13
CA LEU A 141 12.07 -9.90 12.93
C LEU A 141 12.55 -9.31 14.27
N THR A 142 13.61 -9.90 14.83
CA THR A 142 14.23 -9.41 16.07
C THR A 142 15.38 -8.46 15.77
N GLY A 143 15.36 -7.24 16.33
CA GLY A 143 16.39 -6.21 16.15
C GLY A 143 15.81 -4.83 15.82
N ARG A 144 16.65 -3.87 15.40
CA ARG A 144 16.20 -2.62 14.74
C ARG A 144 16.49 -2.69 13.24
N PRO A 145 15.76 -3.50 12.45
CA PRO A 145 15.94 -3.60 11.01
C PRO A 145 15.51 -2.34 10.25
N GLY A 146 14.75 -1.46 10.89
CA GLY A 146 14.23 -0.20 10.37
C GLY A 146 12.92 0.16 11.06
N THR A 147 12.40 1.36 10.84
CA THR A 147 11.00 1.69 11.13
C THR A 147 10.08 1.02 10.11
N ALA A 148 8.79 0.91 10.41
CA ALA A 148 7.84 0.45 9.44
C ALA A 148 7.71 1.39 8.23
N GLU A 149 7.92 2.69 8.41
CA GLU A 149 8.02 3.64 7.29
C GLU A 149 9.19 3.32 6.37
N GLU A 150 10.35 2.94 6.93
CA GLU A 150 11.53 2.52 6.16
C GLU A 150 11.32 1.18 5.44
N LEU A 151 10.49 0.28 6.00
CA LEU A 151 10.30 -1.08 5.48
C LEU A 151 9.09 -1.24 4.56
N LEU A 152 8.05 -0.42 4.75
CA LEU A 152 6.76 -0.48 4.06
C LEU A 152 6.48 0.81 3.26
N GLY A 153 7.37 1.81 3.31
CA GLY A 153 7.26 3.05 2.52
C GLY A 153 6.13 4.01 2.90
N LEU A 154 5.27 3.63 3.85
CA LEU A 154 4.16 4.45 4.35
C LEU A 154 3.96 4.27 5.85
N THR A 155 3.32 5.28 6.44
CA THR A 155 2.63 5.14 7.73
C THR A 155 1.15 5.45 7.51
N VAL A 156 0.26 4.74 8.21
CA VAL A 156 -1.17 5.02 8.12
C VAL A 156 -1.42 6.42 8.68
N PRO A 157 -2.14 7.30 7.96
CA PRO A 157 -2.51 8.61 8.50
C PRO A 157 -3.29 8.45 9.82
N PRO A 158 -3.08 9.34 10.81
CA PRO A 158 -3.88 9.31 12.03
C PRO A 158 -5.35 9.38 11.65
N GLN A 159 -6.16 8.45 12.16
CA GLN A 159 -7.59 8.44 11.92
C GLN A 159 -8.16 9.75 12.46
N VAL A 160 -8.64 10.63 11.59
CA VAL A 160 -9.39 11.81 12.02
C VAL A 160 -10.74 11.28 12.50
N THR A 161 -10.92 11.23 13.82
CA THR A 161 -12.24 11.03 14.42
C THR A 161 -13.01 12.33 14.22
N ASP A 162 -13.97 12.34 13.31
CA ASP A 162 -15.05 13.35 13.30
C ASP A 162 -15.95 13.20 14.54
#